data_AF-C0EAA9-F1
#
_entry.id   AF-C0EAA9-F1
#
_cell.length_a   1.000
_cell.length_b   1.000
_cell.length_c   1.000
_cell.angle_alpha   90.00
_cell.angle_beta   90.00
_cell.angle_gamma   90.00
#
_symmetry.space_group_name_H-M   'P 1'
#
loop_
_entity.id
_entity.type
_entity.pdbx_description
1 polymer ?
#
loop_
_entity_poly.entity_id
_entity_poly.type
_entity_poly.pdbx_seq_one_letter_code
_entity_poly.pdbx_strand_id
1 'polypeptide(L)'
;SKLSVAGFVGFLKGKSRLILHERDGDWKYKYRSRHFWCRGYYVDSVGKKEKAIAEYVRNQLKEDQITDQMTLRKFKDPLTGTK
;
A
#
# COMPACT_ATOMS: atom_id res chain seq x y z
N SER A 1 28.88 5.61 -2.72
CA SER A 1 27.80 5.07 -1.88
C SER A 1 27.00 4.06 -2.69
N LYS A 2 26.86 2.81 -2.24
CA LYS A 2 26.01 1.83 -2.95
C LYS A 2 24.54 2.11 -2.63
N LEU A 3 23.67 2.18 -3.63
CA LEU A 3 22.24 2.37 -3.44
C LEU A 3 21.62 1.07 -2.91
N SER A 4 20.95 1.13 -1.75
CA SER A 4 20.19 -0.01 -1.26
C SER A 4 18.85 -0.11 -1.97
N VAL A 5 18.45 -1.32 -2.35
CA VAL A 5 17.15 -1.59 -2.99
C VAL A 5 16.02 -1.10 -2.10
N ALA A 6 16.08 -1.39 -0.80
CA ALA A 6 15.08 -0.95 0.18
C ALA A 6 14.94 0.58 0.24
N GLY A 7 16.08 1.31 0.25
CA GLY A 7 16.08 2.76 0.26
C GLY A 7 15.48 3.36 -1.01
N PHE A 8 15.85 2.80 -2.18
CA PHE A 8 15.31 3.23 -3.46
C PHE A 8 13.80 2.98 -3.58
N VAL A 9 13.33 1.78 -3.25
CA VAL A 9 11.90 1.43 -3.30
C VAL A 9 11.10 2.27 -2.30
N GLY A 10 11.64 2.49 -1.09
CA GLY A 10 11.01 3.36 -0.09
C GLY A 10 10.84 4.80 -0.59
N PHE A 11 11.90 5.37 -1.19
CA PHE A 11 11.84 6.69 -1.81
C PHE A 11 10.79 6.75 -2.92
N LEU A 12 10.77 5.75 -3.82
CA LEU A 12 9.86 5.70 -4.96
C LEU A 12 8.39 5.61 -4.53
N LYS A 13 8.08 4.73 -3.57
CA LYS A 13 6.74 4.58 -2.99
C LYS A 13 6.30 5.86 -2.27
N GLY A 14 7.21 6.52 -1.56
CA GLY A 14 6.93 7.76 -0.84
C GLY A 14 6.65 8.95 -1.76
N LYS A 15 7.52 9.18 -2.76
CA LYS A 15 7.38 10.30 -3.70
C LYS A 15 6.17 10.14 -4.63
N SER A 16 5.93 8.95 -5.16
CA SER A 16 4.77 8.69 -6.02
C SER A 16 3.44 8.94 -5.29
N ARG A 17 3.33 8.53 -4.03
CA ARG A 17 2.15 8.79 -3.19
C ARG A 17 1.82 10.29 -3.11
N LEU A 18 2.83 11.15 -2.93
CA LEU A 18 2.64 12.61 -2.85
C LEU A 18 2.15 13.17 -4.19
N ILE A 19 2.80 12.79 -5.30
CA ILE A 19 2.42 13.23 -6.65
C ILE A 19 0.97 12.83 -6.98
N LEU A 20 0.58 11.60 -6.63
CA LEU A 20 -0.78 11.10 -6.86
C LEU A 20 -1.81 11.86 -6.00
N HIS A 21 -1.45 12.20 -4.76
CA HIS A 21 -2.28 13.01 -3.87
C HIS A 21 -2.48 14.45 -4.36
N GLU A 22 -1.47 15.03 -5.00
CA GLU A 22 -1.50 16.40 -5.54
C GLU A 22 -2.25 16.49 -6.86
N ARG A 23 -2.15 15.46 -7.72
CA ARG A 23 -2.77 15.46 -9.05
C ARG A 23 -4.28 15.22 -9.01
N ASP A 24 -4.73 14.25 -8.20
CA ASP A 24 -6.11 13.81 -8.22
C ASP A 24 -6.71 13.86 -6.81
N GLY A 25 -7.34 15.00 -6.48
CA GLY A 25 -7.91 15.26 -5.16
C GLY A 25 -9.02 14.28 -4.74
N ASP A 26 -9.69 13.62 -5.68
CA ASP A 26 -10.80 12.69 -5.42
C ASP A 26 -10.36 11.33 -4.85
N TRP A 27 -9.11 10.90 -5.07
CA TRP A 27 -8.63 9.65 -4.44
C TRP A 27 -8.49 9.76 -2.93
N LYS A 28 -8.46 10.99 -2.38
CA LYS A 28 -8.55 11.25 -0.94
C LYS A 28 -9.80 10.60 -0.32
N TYR A 29 -10.87 10.43 -1.10
CA TYR A 29 -12.15 9.89 -0.65
C TYR A 29 -12.28 8.37 -0.87
N LYS A 30 -11.66 7.83 -1.92
CA LYS A 30 -11.70 6.38 -2.23
C LYS A 30 -10.72 5.58 -1.36
N TYR A 31 -9.58 6.18 -0.99
CA TYR A 31 -8.57 5.60 -0.10
C TYR A 31 -8.48 6.41 1.22
N ARG A 32 -9.58 6.44 1.99
CA ARG A 32 -9.64 7.11 3.32
C ARG A 32 -8.55 6.59 4.27
N SER A 33 -8.14 5.34 4.11
CA SER A 33 -6.88 4.83 4.62
C SER A 33 -5.78 5.35 3.70
N ARG A 34 -5.02 6.35 4.15
CA ARG A 34 -4.02 7.11 3.37
C ARG A 34 -2.83 6.28 2.83
N HIS A 35 -2.99 4.98 2.62
CA HIS A 35 -1.99 4.05 2.11
C HIS A 35 -2.29 3.74 0.64
N PHE A 36 -1.47 4.31 -0.26
CA PHE A 36 -1.60 4.07 -1.70
C PHE A 36 -0.90 2.77 -2.14
N TRP A 37 0.12 2.37 -1.40
CA TRP A 37 0.90 1.16 -1.68
C TRP A 37 0.83 0.19 -0.50
N CYS A 38 0.83 -1.10 -0.80
CA CYS A 38 1.00 -2.17 0.19
C CYS A 38 2.31 -1.97 0.98
N ARG A 39 2.42 -2.52 2.19
CA ARG A 39 3.65 -2.36 3.00
C ARG A 39 4.85 -3.07 2.37
N GLY A 40 4.63 -4.26 1.81
CA GLY A 40 5.65 -5.07 1.16
C GLY A 40 6.11 -4.53 -0.20
N TYR A 41 7.17 -5.16 -0.72
CA TYR A 41 7.56 -5.08 -2.12
C TYR A 41 8.27 -6.39 -2.51
N TYR A 42 8.17 -6.75 -3.78
CA TYR A 42 8.92 -7.87 -4.37
C TYR A 42 10.08 -7.31 -5.20
N VAL A 43 11.24 -7.97 -5.11
CA VAL A 43 12.41 -7.67 -5.93
C VAL A 43 13.02 -8.97 -6.43
N ASP A 44 13.36 -9.01 -7.71
CA ASP A 44 14.21 -10.04 -8.30
C ASP A 44 15.29 -9.36 -9.15
N SER A 45 16.44 -10.03 -9.24
CA SER A 45 17.47 -9.69 -10.22
C SER A 45 16.95 -9.94 -11.63
N VAL A 46 17.61 -9.38 -12.65
CA VAL A 46 17.10 -9.40 -14.04
C VAL A 46 16.96 -10.85 -14.53
N GLY A 47 15.72 -11.35 -14.53
CA GLY A 47 15.33 -12.70 -14.90
C GLY A 47 13.83 -12.86 -14.65
N LYS A 48 13.02 -12.87 -15.71
CA LYS A 48 11.54 -12.77 -15.60
C LYS A 48 10.93 -14.02 -14.96
N LYS A 49 10.64 -13.99 -13.66
CA LYS A 49 9.87 -15.03 -12.95
C LYS A 49 8.41 -14.61 -12.79
N GLU A 50 7.66 -14.66 -13.89
CA GLU A 50 6.23 -14.29 -13.93
C GLU A 50 5.38 -15.03 -12.88
N LYS A 51 5.61 -16.33 -12.69
CA LYS A 51 4.90 -17.14 -11.68
C LYS A 51 5.10 -16.63 -10.25
N ALA A 52 6.32 -16.23 -9.91
CA ALA A 52 6.66 -15.74 -8.58
C ALA A 52 6.01 -14.38 -8.29
N ILE A 53 5.98 -13.50 -9.30
CA ILE A 53 5.29 -12.20 -9.21
C ILE A 53 3.78 -12.42 -9.02
N ALA A 54 3.17 -13.32 -9.80
CA ALA A 54 1.75 -13.62 -9.71
C ALA A 54 1.35 -14.26 -8.35
N GLU A 55 2.22 -15.08 -7.78
CA GLU A 55 2.04 -15.63 -6.43
C GLU A 55 2.16 -14.54 -5.35
N TYR A 56 3.18 -13.69 -5.43
CA TYR A 56 3.37 -12.58 -4.51
C TYR A 56 2.17 -11.64 -4.48
N VAL A 57 1.65 -11.24 -5.65
CA VAL A 57 0.47 -10.37 -5.76
C VAL A 57 -0.75 -11.02 -5.12
N ARG A 58 -1.00 -12.31 -5.38
CA ARG A 58 -2.13 -13.04 -4.78
C ARG A 58 -2.04 -13.11 -3.26
N ASN A 59 -0.84 -13.34 -2.71
CA ASN A 59 -0.64 -13.44 -1.27
C ASN A 59 -0.80 -12.07 -0.59
N GLN A 60 -0.23 -11.00 -1.17
CA GLN A 60 -0.42 -9.63 -0.66
C GLN A 60 -1.89 -9.21 -0.66
N LEU A 61 -2.63 -9.49 -1.75
CA LEU A 61 -4.07 -9.14 -1.81
C LEU A 61 -4.88 -9.86 -0.72
N LYS A 62 -4.55 -11.12 -0.39
CA LYS A 62 -5.20 -11.85 0.71
C LYS A 62 -4.86 -11.24 2.07
N GLU A 63 -3.59 -10.93 2.32
CA GLU A 63 -3.12 -10.30 3.56
C GLU A 63 -3.76 -8.92 3.77
N ASP A 64 -3.85 -8.12 2.70
CA ASP A 64 -4.47 -6.80 2.74
C ASP A 64 -5.98 -6.92 3.01
N GLN A 65 -6.69 -7.86 2.38
CA GLN A 65 -8.12 -8.09 2.67
C GLN A 65 -8.39 -8.46 4.13
N ILE A 66 -7.54 -9.32 4.71
CA ILE A 66 -7.64 -9.72 6.13
C ILE A 66 -7.34 -8.51 7.03
N THR A 67 -6.31 -7.73 6.69
CA THR A 67 -5.92 -6.53 7.44
C THR A 67 -7.01 -5.45 7.36
N ASP A 68 -7.61 -5.24 6.20
CA ASP A 68 -8.70 -4.29 5.97
C ASP A 68 -9.98 -4.72 6.72
N GLN A 69 -10.35 -6.00 6.71
CA GLN A 69 -11.45 -6.49 7.56
C GLN A 69 -11.21 -6.27 9.06
N MET A 70 -9.97 -6.47 9.51
CA MET A 70 -9.62 -6.21 10.92
C MET A 70 -9.62 -4.72 11.26
N THR A 71 -9.22 -3.84 10.34
CA THR A 71 -9.19 -2.39 10.57
C THR A 71 -10.58 -1.75 10.45
N LEU A 72 -11.45 -2.24 9.56
CA LEU A 72 -12.87 -1.85 9.49
C LEU A 72 -13.60 -2.10 10.82
N ARG A 73 -13.31 -3.23 11.49
CA ARG A 73 -13.89 -3.53 12.81
C ARG A 73 -13.35 -2.64 13.94
N LYS A 74 -12.15 -2.07 13.78
CA LYS A 74 -11.53 -1.14 14.76
C LYS A 74 -11.94 0.31 14.53
N PHE A 75 -12.51 0.65 13.38
CA PHE A 75 -13.02 1.99 13.08
C PHE A 75 -14.41 2.16 13.68
N LYS A 76 -14.47 2.33 15.02
CA LYS A 76 -15.65 2.90 15.67
C LYS A 76 -15.64 4.40 15.33
N ASP A 77 -16.71 4.87 14.70
CA ASP A 77 -16.84 6.26 14.27
C ASP A 77 -16.62 7.22 15.46
N PRO A 78 -15.59 8.09 15.46
CA PRO A 78 -15.37 9.05 16.55
C PRO A 78 -16.50 10.09 16.69
N LEU A 79 -17.43 10.16 15.73
CA LEU A 79 -18.63 10.99 15.80
C LEU A 79 -19.81 10.29 16.51
N THR A 80 -19.68 9.00 16.87
CA THR A 80 -20.61 8.36 17.81
C THR A 80 -20.23 8.69 19.26
N GLY A 81 -20.21 9.99 19.57
CA GLY A 81 -20.34 10.47 20.94
C GLY A 81 -21.78 10.22 21.39
N THR A 82 -21.97 9.27 22.29
CA THR A 82 -23.21 9.12 23.03
C THR A 82 -23.52 10.46 23.70
N LYS A 83 -24.72 11.01 23.46
CA LYS A 83 -25.27 12.09 24.30
C LYS A 83 -25.58 11.55 25.68
#